data_AF-E9I7D2-F1
#
_entry.id   AF-E9I7D2-F1
#
_cell.length_a   1.000
_cell.length_b   1.000
_cell.length_c   1.000
_cell.angle_alpha   90.00
_cell.angle_beta   90.00
_cell.angle_gamma   90.00
#
_symmetry.space_group_name_H-M   'P 1'
#
loop_
_entity.id
_entity.type
_entity.pdbx_description
1 polymer ?
#
loop_
_entity_poly.entity_id
_entity_poly.type
_entity_poly.pdbx_seq_one_letter_code
_entity_poly.pdbx_strand_id
1 'polypeptide(L)'
;MWLAFYPLWFFTFLLGLCSLFMMIRHMKYLRLHWKTYIWPAFAFIVTVSLLVYPILRRYLIVKDLMGPRQWAEISVFLPTWQTYLLPTAESVFYRSLLFDKFSPLFLRHSELCMFSGFVVLAAPILFLLTRRVDKVDSKWASLMSGILFGLLTLMILTLRWGVDVSSFSLWQMVIERVPGANAIRAVGRVSLTLQLFSALLLSYSLTVIQGRFKQGWIISMALAISVLMENAVVHRYVFPVAMSEDRIAALAAEIEASGKNCSVFHRSFQPDSFPFRE
;
A
#
# COMPACT_ATOMS: atom_id res chain seq x y z
N MET A 1 -12.39 2.74 11.93
CA MET A 1 -12.38 3.79 10.88
C MET A 1 -10.98 4.27 10.49
N TRP A 2 -10.05 4.44 11.44
CA TRP A 2 -8.67 4.91 11.18
C TRP A 2 -7.86 4.06 10.18
N LEU A 3 -8.13 2.75 10.09
CA LEU A 3 -7.45 1.84 9.18
C LEU A 3 -7.74 2.16 7.70
N ALA A 4 -8.92 2.70 7.37
CA ALA A 4 -9.34 2.96 6.00
C ALA A 4 -8.72 4.25 5.40
N PHE A 5 -8.22 5.15 6.24
CA PHE A 5 -7.58 6.38 5.76
C PHE A 5 -6.31 6.10 4.95
N TYR A 6 -5.47 5.17 5.43
CA TYR A 6 -4.21 4.79 4.76
C TYR A 6 -4.42 4.35 3.30
N PRO A 7 -5.21 3.29 3.01
CA PRO A 7 -5.41 2.84 1.64
C PRO A 7 -6.11 3.90 0.79
N LEU A 8 -7.04 4.68 1.36
CA LEU A 8 -7.70 5.75 0.62
C LEU A 8 -6.71 6.86 0.22
N TRP A 9 -5.84 7.27 1.14
CA TRP A 9 -4.80 8.26 0.87
C TRP A 9 -3.85 7.76 -0.23
N PHE A 10 -3.34 6.53 -0.13
CA PHE A 10 -2.44 5.97 -1.15
C PHE A 10 -3.15 5.77 -2.49
N PHE A 11 -4.41 5.35 -2.48
CA PHE A 11 -5.23 5.21 -3.67
C PHE A 11 -5.41 6.54 -4.40
N THR A 12 -5.80 7.60 -3.67
CA THR A 12 -5.95 8.94 -4.27
C THR A 12 -4.62 9.52 -4.75
N PHE A 13 -3.54 9.29 -4.01
CA PHE A 13 -2.20 9.66 -4.45
C PHE A 13 -1.81 8.95 -5.75
N LEU A 14 -2.05 7.63 -5.85
CA LEU A 14 -1.75 6.85 -7.04
C LEU A 14 -2.61 7.28 -8.24
N LEU A 15 -3.90 7.59 -8.03
CA LEU A 15 -4.76 8.15 -9.07
C LEU A 15 -4.23 9.51 -9.58
N GLY A 16 -3.70 10.35 -8.68
CA GLY A 16 -3.02 11.58 -9.03
C GLY A 16 -1.81 11.33 -9.92
N LEU A 17 -0.95 10.35 -9.57
CA LEU A 17 0.20 9.96 -10.38
C LEU A 17 -0.20 9.40 -11.75
N CYS A 18 -1.25 8.58 -11.81
CA CYS A 18 -1.79 8.06 -13.07
C CYS A 18 -2.29 9.18 -13.96
N SER A 19 -3.03 10.13 -13.38
CA SER A 19 -3.57 11.29 -14.09
C SER A 19 -2.46 12.18 -14.63
N LEU A 20 -1.42 12.43 -13.82
CA LEU A 20 -0.23 13.17 -14.21
C LEU A 20 0.50 12.50 -15.38
N PHE A 21 0.70 11.19 -15.32
CA PHE A 21 1.31 10.43 -16.41
C PHE A 21 0.50 10.52 -17.70
N MET A 22 -0.81 10.34 -17.62
CA MET A 22 -1.71 10.44 -18.76
C MET A 22 -1.67 11.85 -19.36
N MET A 23 -1.63 12.88 -18.52
CA MET A 23 -1.49 14.27 -18.95
C MET A 23 -0.17 14.47 -19.70
N ILE A 24 0.96 14.02 -19.13
CA ILE A 24 2.30 14.13 -19.74
C ILE A 24 2.36 13.39 -21.09
N ARG A 25 1.90 12.14 -21.14
CA ARG A 25 1.90 11.30 -22.35
C ARG A 25 1.07 11.93 -23.47
N HIS A 26 -0.05 12.54 -23.13
CA HIS A 26 -0.98 13.14 -24.08
C HIS A 26 -0.86 14.66 -24.19
N MET A 27 0.23 15.29 -23.71
CA MET A 27 0.40 16.76 -23.73
C MET A 27 0.09 17.41 -25.07
N LYS A 28 0.49 16.78 -26.19
CA LYS A 28 0.19 17.29 -27.54
C LYS A 28 -1.31 17.31 -27.85
N TYR A 29 -2.04 16.26 -27.48
CA TYR A 29 -3.49 16.16 -27.65
C TYR A 29 -4.23 17.06 -26.66
N LEU A 30 -3.75 17.13 -25.42
CA LEU A 30 -4.27 18.01 -24.39
C LEU A 30 -4.19 19.46 -24.83
N ARG A 31 -3.09 19.90 -25.44
CA ARG A 31 -2.99 21.28 -25.95
C ARG A 31 -4.10 21.61 -26.97
N LEU A 32 -4.48 20.63 -27.80
CA LEU A 32 -5.49 20.82 -28.84
C LEU A 32 -6.93 20.70 -28.31
N HIS A 33 -7.15 19.88 -27.28
CA HIS A 33 -8.48 19.57 -26.71
C HIS A 33 -8.59 19.91 -25.22
N TRP A 34 -7.83 20.89 -24.74
CA TRP A 34 -7.65 21.10 -23.30
C TRP A 34 -8.98 21.35 -22.60
N LYS A 35 -9.90 22.10 -23.23
CA LYS A 35 -11.25 22.35 -22.72
C LYS A 35 -12.07 21.08 -22.55
N THR A 36 -11.89 20.08 -23.41
CA THR A 36 -12.64 18.81 -23.35
C THR A 36 -12.17 17.93 -22.19
N TYR A 37 -10.87 17.94 -21.88
CA TYR A 37 -10.29 17.04 -20.87
C TYR A 37 -10.11 17.68 -19.49
N ILE A 38 -9.98 19.00 -19.40
CA ILE A 38 -9.73 19.69 -18.12
C ILE A 38 -10.94 19.65 -17.21
N TRP A 39 -12.16 19.79 -17.74
CA TRP A 39 -13.37 19.79 -16.92
C TRP A 39 -13.67 18.42 -16.29
N PRO A 40 -13.61 17.29 -17.02
CA PRO A 40 -13.73 15.97 -16.40
C PRO A 40 -12.63 15.69 -15.37
N ALA A 41 -11.38 16.07 -15.68
CA ALA A 41 -10.27 15.89 -14.74
C ALA A 41 -10.47 16.73 -13.47
N PHE A 42 -10.88 17.99 -13.61
CA PHE A 42 -11.20 18.87 -12.49
C PHE A 42 -12.37 18.33 -11.67
N ALA A 43 -13.48 17.94 -12.32
CA ALA A 43 -14.64 17.35 -11.65
C ALA A 43 -14.26 16.06 -10.90
N PHE A 44 -13.40 15.22 -11.49
CA PHE A 44 -12.88 14.02 -10.84
C PHE A 44 -12.05 14.36 -9.60
N ILE A 45 -11.10 15.29 -9.71
CA ILE A 45 -10.27 15.74 -8.58
C ILE A 45 -11.16 16.29 -7.46
N VAL A 46 -12.10 17.19 -7.78
CA VAL A 46 -13.04 17.76 -6.81
C VAL A 46 -13.87 16.68 -6.14
N THR A 47 -14.41 15.73 -6.91
CA THR A 47 -15.22 14.63 -6.37
C THR A 47 -14.39 13.76 -5.42
N VAL A 48 -13.20 13.36 -5.83
CA VAL A 48 -12.28 12.57 -5.00
C VAL A 48 -11.88 13.35 -3.74
N SER A 49 -11.56 14.63 -3.85
CA SER A 49 -11.25 15.49 -2.71
C SER A 49 -12.41 15.58 -1.73
N LEU A 50 -13.65 15.77 -2.21
CA LEU A 50 -14.85 15.80 -1.38
C LEU A 50 -15.10 14.46 -0.66
N LEU A 51 -14.86 13.33 -1.34
CA LEU A 51 -14.99 12.00 -0.75
C LEU A 51 -13.93 11.72 0.33
N VAL A 52 -12.70 12.21 0.15
CA VAL A 52 -11.60 12.02 1.12
C VAL A 52 -11.68 13.00 2.28
N TYR A 53 -12.17 14.21 2.05
CA TYR A 53 -12.18 15.31 3.02
C TYR A 53 -12.73 14.94 4.41
N PRO A 54 -13.89 14.28 4.58
CA PRO A 54 -14.41 13.98 5.92
C PRO A 54 -13.48 13.07 6.73
N ILE A 55 -12.80 12.14 6.06
CA ILE A 55 -11.85 11.23 6.71
C ILE A 55 -10.55 11.99 7.03
N LEU A 56 -10.07 12.80 6.08
CA LEU A 56 -8.89 13.65 6.27
C LEU A 56 -9.08 14.64 7.43
N ARG A 57 -10.26 15.26 7.54
CA ARG A 57 -10.58 16.22 8.63
C ARG A 57 -10.43 15.58 10.00
N ARG A 58 -10.95 14.36 10.21
CA ARG A 58 -10.77 13.62 11.48
C ARG A 58 -9.30 13.34 11.77
N TYR A 59 -8.51 13.09 10.74
CA TYR A 59 -7.09 12.83 10.87
C TYR A 59 -6.29 14.09 11.23
N LEU A 60 -6.65 15.22 10.63
CA LEU A 60 -6.05 16.53 10.96
C LEU A 60 -6.32 16.92 12.42
N ILE A 61 -7.54 16.71 12.92
CA ILE A 61 -7.87 16.96 14.33
C ILE A 61 -6.95 16.15 15.27
N VAL A 62 -6.72 14.86 14.97
CA VAL A 62 -5.83 14.03 15.79
C VAL A 62 -4.38 14.48 15.67
N LYS A 63 -3.94 14.91 14.49
CA LYS A 63 -2.61 15.50 14.30
C LYS A 63 -2.44 16.76 15.15
N ASP A 64 -3.46 17.62 15.22
CA ASP A 64 -3.40 18.84 16.02
C ASP A 64 -3.33 18.53 17.52
N LEU A 65 -3.97 17.45 17.97
CA LEU A 65 -3.94 16.99 19.36
C LEU A 65 -2.63 16.29 19.75
N MET A 66 -2.07 15.46 18.87
CA MET A 66 -0.88 14.63 19.17
C MET A 66 0.44 15.21 18.64
N GLY A 67 0.37 16.24 17.81
CA GLY A 67 1.50 16.77 17.06
C GLY A 67 1.84 15.94 15.81
N PRO A 68 2.69 16.49 14.92
CA PRO A 68 3.18 15.79 13.74
C PRO A 68 4.14 14.65 14.14
N ARG A 69 4.13 13.55 13.37
CA ARG A 69 5.06 12.44 13.59
C ARG A 69 6.45 12.82 13.07
N GLN A 70 7.47 12.42 13.82
CA GLN A 70 8.87 12.64 13.43
C GLN A 70 9.30 11.64 12.36
N TRP A 71 10.23 12.03 11.49
CA TRP A 71 10.78 11.16 10.44
C TRP A 71 11.32 9.83 10.99
N ALA A 72 12.01 9.87 12.12
CA ALA A 72 12.56 8.69 12.78
C ALA A 72 11.47 7.67 13.18
N GLU A 73 10.23 8.09 13.43
CA GLU A 73 9.12 7.15 13.68
C GLU A 73 8.61 6.54 12.37
N ILE A 74 8.47 7.36 11.31
CA ILE A 74 7.86 6.95 10.04
C ILE A 74 8.82 6.05 9.22
N SER A 75 10.11 6.36 9.24
CA SER A 75 11.13 5.66 8.43
C SER A 75 11.25 4.16 8.77
N VAL A 76 10.85 3.78 9.98
CA VAL A 76 10.84 2.40 10.44
C VAL A 76 9.76 1.57 9.72
N PHE A 77 8.66 2.20 9.31
CA PHE A 77 7.55 1.57 8.61
C PHE A 77 7.65 1.66 7.08
N LEU A 78 8.73 2.22 6.54
CA LEU A 78 8.95 2.25 5.09
C LEU A 78 9.48 0.90 4.60
N PRO A 79 8.94 0.38 3.47
CA PRO A 79 9.43 -0.86 2.90
C PRO A 79 10.86 -0.72 2.38
N THR A 80 11.71 -1.70 2.67
CA THR A 80 13.00 -1.87 1.97
C THR A 80 12.79 -2.65 0.69
N TRP A 81 13.82 -2.72 -0.17
CA TRP A 81 13.74 -3.53 -1.40
C TRP A 81 13.48 -5.02 -1.08
N GLN A 82 13.98 -5.49 0.06
CA GLN A 82 13.76 -6.85 0.55
C GLN A 82 12.30 -7.04 0.95
N THR A 83 11.68 -6.04 1.59
CA THR A 83 10.26 -6.08 1.99
C THR A 83 9.34 -6.28 0.78
N TYR A 84 9.62 -5.64 -0.36
CA TYR A 84 8.82 -5.84 -1.59
C TYR A 84 8.90 -7.26 -2.13
N LEU A 85 9.99 -7.97 -1.86
CA LEU A 85 10.20 -9.35 -2.26
C LEU A 85 9.78 -10.35 -1.17
N LEU A 86 9.59 -9.87 0.05
CA LEU A 86 9.31 -10.70 1.21
C LEU A 86 7.89 -11.25 1.08
N PRO A 87 7.73 -12.56 0.91
CA PRO A 87 6.44 -13.20 0.97
C PRO A 87 6.02 -13.34 2.44
N THR A 88 4.74 -13.56 2.75
CA THR A 88 4.37 -13.92 4.13
C THR A 88 5.00 -15.23 4.56
N ALA A 89 5.16 -15.43 5.87
CA ALA A 89 5.63 -16.69 6.46
C ALA A 89 4.93 -17.95 5.92
N GLU A 90 3.63 -17.84 5.65
CA GLU A 90 2.81 -18.95 5.18
C GLU A 90 2.78 -19.12 3.66
N SER A 91 3.52 -18.28 2.92
CA SER A 91 3.53 -18.35 1.47
C SER A 91 3.84 -19.77 0.97
N VAL A 92 2.95 -20.29 0.12
CA VAL A 92 3.04 -21.69 -0.36
C VAL A 92 4.31 -21.90 -1.16
N PHE A 93 4.70 -20.90 -1.95
CA PHE A 93 5.85 -20.99 -2.85
C PHE A 93 7.18 -20.69 -2.17
N TYR A 94 7.18 -19.95 -1.05
CA TYR A 94 8.41 -19.40 -0.48
C TYR A 94 8.77 -19.92 0.91
N ARG A 95 7.84 -20.59 1.58
CA ARG A 95 8.08 -21.17 2.91
C ARG A 95 9.33 -22.05 2.94
N SER A 96 9.57 -22.86 1.91
CA SER A 96 10.72 -23.77 1.84
C SER A 96 12.03 -23.11 1.38
N LEU A 97 11.97 -21.98 0.67
CA LEU A 97 13.13 -21.40 -0.02
C LEU A 97 13.75 -20.23 0.74
N LEU A 98 12.94 -19.41 1.40
CA LEU A 98 13.39 -18.12 1.96
C LEU A 98 13.12 -17.98 3.47
N PHE A 99 12.25 -18.80 4.06
CA PHE A 99 11.80 -18.54 5.43
C PHE A 99 12.94 -18.55 6.46
N ASP A 100 13.87 -19.51 6.37
CA ASP A 100 14.99 -19.62 7.31
C ASP A 100 15.99 -18.46 7.21
N LYS A 101 16.12 -17.86 6.03
CA LYS A 101 17.06 -16.74 5.78
C LYS A 101 16.49 -15.38 6.18
N PHE A 102 15.15 -15.25 6.17
CA PHE A 102 14.47 -13.97 6.35
C PHE A 102 13.68 -13.87 7.65
N SER A 103 13.62 -14.94 8.47
CA SER A 103 12.94 -15.00 9.78
C SER A 103 13.17 -13.78 10.70
N PRO A 104 14.38 -13.19 10.85
CA PRO A 104 14.57 -12.04 11.75
C PRO A 104 13.92 -10.74 11.24
N LEU A 105 13.63 -10.63 9.93
CA LEU A 105 12.97 -9.46 9.35
C LEU A 105 11.44 -9.50 9.58
N PHE A 106 10.85 -10.68 9.65
CA PHE A 106 9.41 -10.88 9.90
C PHE A 106 8.98 -10.45 11.31
N LEU A 107 9.85 -10.63 12.31
CA LEU A 107 9.52 -10.38 13.72
C LEU A 107 9.52 -8.90 14.10
N ARG A 108 10.19 -8.03 13.34
CA ARG A 108 10.37 -6.62 13.72
C ARG A 108 9.16 -5.75 13.38
N HIS A 109 8.45 -5.98 12.27
CA HIS A 109 7.32 -5.13 11.87
C HIS A 109 6.25 -5.95 11.12
N SER A 110 5.20 -6.39 11.82
CA SER A 110 4.08 -7.14 11.24
C SER A 110 3.39 -6.41 10.08
N GLU A 111 3.42 -5.07 10.07
CA GLU A 111 2.87 -4.26 8.98
C GLU A 111 3.66 -4.37 7.67
N LEU A 112 4.95 -4.71 7.74
CA LEU A 112 5.80 -4.96 6.56
C LEU A 112 5.61 -6.38 6.01
N CYS A 113 4.88 -7.25 6.70
CA CYS A 113 4.55 -8.59 6.23
C CYS A 113 3.33 -8.62 5.30
N MET A 114 2.71 -7.47 5.01
CA MET A 114 1.50 -7.40 4.18
C MET A 114 1.80 -7.45 2.66
N PHE A 115 3.06 -7.57 2.25
CA PHE A 115 3.42 -7.68 0.83
C PHE A 115 3.16 -9.10 0.33
N SER A 116 2.56 -9.22 -0.84
CA SER A 116 2.27 -10.51 -1.49
C SER A 116 3.48 -11.01 -2.32
N GLY A 117 4.70 -10.74 -1.83
CA GLY A 117 5.97 -11.10 -2.46
C GLY A 117 6.00 -10.80 -3.96
N PHE A 118 6.29 -11.83 -4.76
CA PHE A 118 6.49 -11.69 -6.20
C PHE A 118 5.28 -11.18 -6.98
N VAL A 119 4.05 -11.30 -6.47
CA VAL A 119 2.84 -10.89 -7.21
C VAL A 119 2.89 -9.40 -7.55
N VAL A 120 3.40 -8.57 -6.63
CA VAL A 120 3.53 -7.12 -6.83
C VAL A 120 4.50 -6.79 -7.96
N LEU A 121 5.54 -7.61 -8.15
CA LEU A 121 6.56 -7.42 -9.19
C LEU A 121 6.23 -8.12 -10.51
N ALA A 122 5.63 -9.30 -10.43
CA ALA A 122 5.23 -10.11 -11.58
C ALA A 122 4.15 -9.41 -12.39
N ALA A 123 3.23 -8.68 -11.73
CA ALA A 123 2.18 -7.91 -12.38
C ALA A 123 2.74 -6.85 -13.39
N PRO A 124 3.61 -5.92 -12.98
CA PRO A 124 4.35 -5.03 -13.89
C PRO A 124 5.06 -5.75 -15.04
N ILE A 125 5.80 -6.83 -14.74
CA ILE A 125 6.60 -7.55 -15.74
C ILE A 125 5.68 -8.20 -16.78
N LEU A 126 4.65 -8.92 -16.32
CA LEU A 126 3.68 -9.58 -17.20
C LEU A 126 2.94 -8.56 -18.07
N PHE A 127 2.58 -7.40 -17.50
CA PHE A 127 2.00 -6.31 -18.27
C PHE A 127 2.94 -5.80 -19.37
N LEU A 128 4.21 -5.55 -19.06
CA LEU A 128 5.20 -5.12 -20.06
C LEU A 128 5.40 -6.18 -21.16
N LEU A 129 5.41 -7.46 -20.81
CA LEU A 129 5.52 -8.56 -21.78
C LEU A 129 4.27 -8.65 -22.68
N THR A 130 3.08 -8.62 -22.10
CA THR A 130 1.81 -8.70 -22.84
C THR A 130 1.58 -7.47 -23.72
N ARG A 131 1.99 -6.29 -23.26
CA ARG A 131 1.93 -5.05 -24.05
C ARG A 131 2.79 -5.10 -25.32
N ARG A 132 3.92 -5.81 -25.32
CA ARG A 132 4.74 -5.97 -26.54
C ARG A 132 4.03 -6.80 -27.61
N VAL A 133 3.18 -7.72 -27.19
CA VAL A 133 2.44 -8.62 -28.07
C VAL A 133 1.16 -7.94 -28.58
N ASP A 134 0.52 -7.15 -27.73
CA ASP A 134 -0.67 -6.36 -28.06
C ASP A 134 -0.27 -5.05 -28.75
N LYS A 135 -0.07 -5.10 -30.08
CA LYS A 135 0.34 -3.94 -30.89
C LYS A 135 -0.78 -2.91 -31.09
N VAL A 136 -2.00 -3.18 -30.62
CA VAL A 136 -3.11 -2.23 -30.73
C VAL A 136 -3.07 -1.30 -29.54
N ASP A 137 -2.92 0.00 -29.79
CA ASP A 137 -3.03 1.06 -28.77
C ASP A 137 -4.50 1.15 -28.29
N SER A 138 -4.89 0.19 -27.45
CA SER A 138 -6.19 0.18 -26.79
C SER A 138 -6.23 1.29 -25.73
N LYS A 139 -7.39 1.94 -25.56
CA LYS A 139 -7.63 2.89 -24.47
C LYS A 139 -7.29 2.27 -23.10
N TRP A 140 -7.55 0.98 -22.95
CA TRP A 140 -7.22 0.20 -21.75
C TRP A 140 -5.71 0.04 -21.55
N ALA A 141 -4.93 -0.19 -22.62
CA ALA A 141 -3.47 -0.29 -22.53
C ALA A 141 -2.84 1.03 -22.05
N SER A 142 -3.40 2.18 -22.46
CA SER A 142 -2.94 3.49 -21.97
C SER A 142 -3.27 3.66 -20.48
N LEU A 143 -4.50 3.32 -20.06
CA LEU A 143 -4.89 3.34 -18.65
C LEU A 143 -3.99 2.44 -17.78
N MET A 144 -3.75 1.20 -18.21
CA MET A 144 -2.86 0.26 -17.51
C MET A 144 -1.41 0.76 -17.49
N SER A 145 -0.97 1.48 -18.52
CA SER A 145 0.35 2.14 -18.50
C SER A 145 0.44 3.24 -17.43
N GLY A 146 -0.63 4.00 -17.24
CA GLY A 146 -0.74 4.98 -16.15
C GLY A 146 -0.70 4.30 -14.77
N ILE A 147 -1.44 3.20 -14.61
CA ILE A 147 -1.41 2.39 -13.39
C ILE A 147 0.00 1.85 -13.11
N LEU A 148 0.66 1.27 -14.11
CA LEU A 148 2.03 0.80 -14.01
C LEU A 148 2.96 1.94 -13.55
N PHE A 149 2.87 3.11 -14.18
CA PHE A 149 3.68 4.26 -13.81
C PHE A 149 3.42 4.67 -12.36
N GLY A 150 2.16 4.85 -11.97
CA GLY A 150 1.78 5.22 -10.60
C GLY A 150 2.27 4.21 -9.57
N LEU A 151 2.16 2.91 -9.87
CA LEU A 151 2.64 1.82 -9.02
C LEU A 151 4.17 1.89 -8.85
N LEU A 152 4.93 1.97 -9.95
CA LEU A 152 6.39 2.04 -9.90
C LEU A 152 6.87 3.32 -9.19
N THR A 153 6.25 4.46 -9.47
CA THR A 153 6.56 5.72 -8.78
C THR A 153 6.27 5.61 -7.29
N LEU A 154 5.13 5.04 -6.90
CA LEU A 154 4.80 4.85 -5.48
C LEU A 154 5.77 3.91 -4.78
N MET A 155 6.17 2.81 -5.43
CA MET A 155 7.21 1.91 -4.93
C MET A 155 8.53 2.64 -4.71
N ILE A 156 8.98 3.41 -5.71
CA ILE A 156 10.22 4.20 -5.63
C ILE A 156 10.11 5.25 -4.52
N LEU A 157 8.99 5.96 -4.42
CA LEU A 157 8.81 7.00 -3.41
C LEU A 157 8.88 6.42 -2.00
N THR A 158 8.25 5.27 -1.76
CA THR A 158 8.18 4.64 -0.43
C THR A 158 9.36 3.71 -0.14
N LEU A 159 10.24 3.45 -1.10
CA LEU A 159 11.43 2.64 -0.90
C LEU A 159 12.36 3.34 0.11
N ARG A 160 12.80 2.59 1.11
CA ARG A 160 13.84 3.00 2.05
C ARG A 160 15.20 2.56 1.54
N TRP A 161 16.10 3.51 1.34
CA TRP A 161 17.50 3.28 1.01
C TRP A 161 18.36 3.37 2.27
N GLY A 162 19.15 2.32 2.53
CA GLY A 162 19.99 2.20 3.72
C GLY A 162 19.36 1.32 4.81
N VAL A 163 20.21 0.85 5.73
CA VAL A 163 19.85 -0.10 6.79
C VAL A 163 19.65 0.59 8.14
N ASP A 164 20.30 1.74 8.35
CA ASP A 164 20.40 2.43 9.64
C ASP A 164 19.47 3.64 9.77
N VAL A 165 19.51 4.30 10.94
CA VAL A 165 18.69 5.47 11.32
C VAL A 165 18.85 6.66 10.35
N SER A 166 19.98 6.73 9.63
CA SER A 166 20.24 7.69 8.55
C SER A 166 19.64 7.29 7.20
N SER A 167 18.71 6.35 7.16
CA SER A 167 18.10 5.88 5.91
C SER A 167 17.38 7.01 5.18
N PHE A 168 17.59 7.06 3.86
CA PHE A 168 16.97 8.02 2.98
C PHE A 168 15.74 7.42 2.30
N SER A 169 14.73 8.23 2.06
CA SER A 169 13.63 7.87 1.17
C SER A 169 13.03 9.14 0.58
N LEU A 170 12.63 9.07 -0.69
CA LEU A 170 11.95 10.18 -1.37
C LEU A 170 10.60 10.50 -0.70
N TRP A 171 10.05 9.57 0.07
CA TRP A 171 8.88 9.79 0.90
C TRP A 171 9.06 10.90 1.93
N GLN A 172 10.30 11.17 2.36
CA GLN A 172 10.59 12.27 3.28
C GLN A 172 10.14 13.62 2.69
N MET A 173 10.36 13.84 1.40
CA MET A 173 9.90 15.05 0.71
C MET A 173 8.37 15.17 0.70
N VAL A 174 7.67 14.03 0.60
CA VAL A 174 6.20 13.98 0.65
C VAL A 174 5.71 14.40 2.04
N ILE A 175 6.32 13.88 3.10
CA ILE A 175 5.97 14.22 4.49
C ILE A 175 6.18 15.70 4.80
N GLU A 176 7.26 16.29 4.28
CA GLU A 176 7.60 17.69 4.52
C GLU A 176 6.74 18.67 3.72
N ARG A 177 6.27 18.27 2.52
CA ARG A 177 5.58 19.17 1.58
C ARG A 177 4.08 18.94 1.46
N VAL A 178 3.60 17.71 1.70
CA VAL A 178 2.19 17.36 1.50
C VAL A 178 1.43 17.45 2.82
N PRO A 179 0.42 18.34 2.94
CA PRO A 179 -0.38 18.46 4.14
C PRO A 179 -1.00 17.13 4.56
N GLY A 180 -0.79 16.74 5.81
CA GLY A 180 -1.33 15.51 6.39
C GLY A 180 -0.53 14.24 6.10
N ALA A 181 0.47 14.27 5.21
CA ALA A 181 1.34 13.11 4.98
C ALA A 181 2.14 12.73 6.24
N ASN A 182 2.56 13.71 7.03
CA ASN A 182 3.24 13.51 8.30
C ASN A 182 2.36 12.97 9.44
N ALA A 183 1.06 12.78 9.22
CA ALA A 183 0.21 12.08 10.17
C ALA A 183 0.19 10.56 9.91
N ILE A 184 0.57 10.11 8.71
CA ILE A 184 0.57 8.71 8.30
C ILE A 184 1.73 7.96 8.98
N ARG A 185 1.39 7.12 9.96
CA ARG A 185 2.36 6.29 10.71
C ARG A 185 2.82 5.06 9.92
N ALA A 186 1.86 4.28 9.44
CA ALA A 186 2.08 2.96 8.86
C ALA A 186 2.19 3.01 7.33
N VAL A 187 3.28 3.57 6.80
CA VAL A 187 3.50 3.65 5.34
C VAL A 187 3.56 2.26 4.72
N GLY A 188 3.93 1.22 5.46
CA GLY A 188 3.89 -0.18 5.02
C GLY A 188 2.52 -0.66 4.51
N ARG A 189 1.42 0.00 4.92
CA ARG A 189 0.06 -0.29 4.41
C ARG A 189 -0.16 0.14 2.95
N VAL A 190 0.84 0.77 2.34
CA VAL A 190 0.92 0.96 0.89
C VAL A 190 0.75 -0.37 0.13
N SER A 191 1.14 -1.49 0.75
CA SER A 191 0.98 -2.86 0.22
C SER A 191 -0.43 -3.16 -0.29
N LEU A 192 -1.48 -2.77 0.43
CA LEU A 192 -2.88 -3.01 0.02
C LEU A 192 -3.22 -2.25 -1.27
N THR A 193 -2.71 -1.03 -1.39
CA THR A 193 -2.90 -0.23 -2.61
C THR A 193 -2.14 -0.86 -3.77
N LEU A 194 -0.88 -1.25 -3.53
CA LEU A 194 -0.07 -1.94 -4.55
C LEU A 194 -0.72 -3.24 -5.01
N GLN A 195 -1.24 -4.06 -4.11
CA GLN A 195 -1.95 -5.31 -4.43
C GLN A 195 -3.16 -5.08 -5.32
N LEU A 196 -4.00 -4.08 -4.99
CA LEU A 196 -5.18 -3.76 -5.80
C LEU A 196 -4.80 -3.41 -7.24
N PHE A 197 -3.83 -2.52 -7.41
CA PHE A 197 -3.40 -2.09 -8.75
C PHE A 197 -2.61 -3.17 -9.49
N SER A 198 -1.81 -3.98 -8.79
CA SER A 198 -1.18 -5.18 -9.36
C SER A 198 -2.23 -6.19 -9.85
N ALA A 199 -3.34 -6.38 -9.12
CA ALA A 199 -4.42 -7.26 -9.53
C ALA A 199 -5.11 -6.77 -10.82
N LEU A 200 -5.31 -5.45 -10.95
CA LEU A 200 -5.83 -4.86 -12.20
C LEU A 200 -4.89 -5.10 -13.38
N LEU A 201 -3.59 -4.88 -13.20
CA LEU A 201 -2.57 -5.14 -14.22
C LEU A 201 -2.56 -6.62 -14.63
N LEU A 202 -2.58 -7.53 -13.64
CA LEU A 202 -2.64 -8.97 -13.89
C LEU A 202 -3.91 -9.35 -14.65
N SER A 203 -5.09 -8.89 -14.20
CA SER A 203 -6.35 -9.19 -14.87
C SER A 203 -6.35 -8.75 -16.34
N TYR A 204 -5.80 -7.57 -16.63
CA TYR A 204 -5.64 -7.10 -18.01
C TYR A 204 -4.70 -8.02 -18.79
N SER A 205 -3.52 -8.33 -18.26
CA SER A 205 -2.55 -9.21 -18.90
C SER A 205 -3.10 -10.61 -19.18
N LEU A 206 -3.84 -11.19 -18.24
CA LEU A 206 -4.47 -12.50 -18.41
C LEU A 206 -5.54 -12.49 -19.52
N THR A 207 -6.27 -11.38 -19.64
CA THR A 207 -7.25 -11.17 -20.72
C THR A 207 -6.56 -11.13 -22.08
N VAL A 208 -5.44 -10.40 -22.18
CA VAL A 208 -4.63 -10.33 -23.40
C VAL A 208 -4.07 -11.72 -23.78
N ILE A 209 -3.54 -12.47 -22.81
CA ILE A 209 -3.03 -13.84 -23.03
C ILE A 209 -4.15 -14.76 -23.53
N GLN A 210 -5.31 -14.72 -22.89
CA GLN A 210 -6.47 -15.53 -23.26
C GLN A 210 -6.93 -15.26 -24.71
N GLY A 211 -6.98 -13.99 -25.12
CA GLY A 211 -7.38 -13.62 -26.48
C GLY A 211 -6.34 -13.95 -27.55
N ARG A 212 -5.06 -14.07 -27.19
CA ARG A 212 -3.97 -14.19 -28.17
C ARG A 212 -3.52 -15.62 -28.46
N PHE A 213 -3.50 -16.50 -27.46
CA PHE A 213 -3.00 -17.86 -27.62
C PHE A 213 -4.15 -18.87 -27.66
N LYS A 214 -4.07 -19.89 -28.53
CA LYS A 214 -5.09 -20.96 -28.63
C LYS A 214 -5.35 -21.67 -27.29
N GLN A 215 -4.31 -21.82 -26.48
CA GLN A 215 -4.37 -22.39 -25.12
C GLN A 215 -4.21 -21.31 -24.02
N GLY A 216 -4.38 -20.02 -24.38
CA GLY A 216 -4.17 -18.91 -23.46
C GLY A 216 -5.09 -18.95 -22.24
N TRP A 217 -6.30 -19.49 -22.39
CA TRP A 217 -7.23 -19.65 -21.26
C TRP A 217 -6.69 -20.60 -20.18
N ILE A 218 -5.98 -21.67 -20.55
CA ILE A 218 -5.38 -22.62 -19.60
C ILE A 218 -4.28 -21.92 -18.82
N ILE A 219 -3.40 -21.21 -19.53
CA ILE A 219 -2.30 -20.45 -18.93
C ILE A 219 -2.85 -19.38 -17.99
N SER A 220 -3.87 -18.62 -18.43
CA SER A 220 -4.49 -17.58 -17.62
C SER A 220 -5.18 -18.14 -16.38
N MET A 221 -5.87 -19.28 -16.49
CA MET A 221 -6.51 -19.92 -15.35
C MET A 221 -5.48 -20.46 -14.36
N ALA A 222 -4.41 -21.12 -14.84
CA ALA A 222 -3.33 -21.60 -13.98
C ALA A 222 -2.63 -20.45 -13.22
N LEU A 223 -2.34 -19.33 -13.90
CA LEU A 223 -1.78 -18.14 -13.27
C LEU A 223 -2.74 -17.50 -12.27
N ALA A 224 -4.02 -17.36 -12.61
CA ALA A 224 -5.03 -16.81 -11.71
C ALA A 224 -5.17 -17.66 -10.43
N ILE A 225 -5.26 -18.98 -10.58
CA ILE A 225 -5.32 -19.91 -9.43
C ILE A 225 -4.06 -19.77 -8.58
N SER A 226 -2.87 -19.71 -9.20
CA SER A 226 -1.61 -19.58 -8.47
C SER A 226 -1.55 -18.30 -7.63
N VAL A 227 -1.98 -17.17 -8.20
CA VAL A 227 -2.06 -15.88 -7.49
C VAL A 227 -3.11 -15.90 -6.39
N LEU A 228 -4.29 -16.50 -6.63
CA LEU A 228 -5.36 -16.61 -5.64
C LEU A 228 -4.95 -17.51 -4.47
N MET A 229 -4.32 -18.66 -4.74
CA MET A 229 -3.81 -19.55 -3.71
C MET A 229 -2.79 -18.84 -2.82
N GLU A 230 -1.87 -18.08 -3.42
CA GLU A 230 -0.88 -17.30 -2.67
C GLU A 230 -1.55 -16.24 -1.78
N ASN A 231 -2.48 -15.44 -2.32
CA ASN A 231 -3.16 -14.39 -1.55
C ASN A 231 -4.10 -14.95 -0.47
N ALA A 232 -4.76 -16.09 -0.71
CA ALA A 232 -5.64 -16.73 0.26
C ALA A 232 -4.89 -17.21 1.50
N VAL A 233 -3.62 -17.59 1.34
CA VAL A 233 -2.78 -18.07 2.44
C VAL A 233 -2.15 -16.91 3.20
N VAL A 234 -1.66 -15.89 2.49
CA VAL A 234 -1.12 -14.62 3.03
C VAL A 234 -2.07 -13.96 4.03
N HIS A 235 -3.37 -13.91 3.73
CA HIS A 235 -4.35 -13.20 4.56
C HIS A 235 -4.79 -13.92 5.84
N ARG A 236 -4.50 -15.23 6.00
CA ARG A 236 -4.88 -15.97 7.22
C ARG A 236 -4.04 -15.61 8.44
N TYR A 237 -2.84 -15.04 8.26
CA TYR A 237 -1.87 -14.86 9.34
C TYR A 237 -1.67 -13.42 9.83
N VAL A 238 -2.46 -12.45 9.34
CA VAL A 238 -2.34 -11.05 9.78
C VAL A 238 -2.77 -10.87 11.25
N PHE A 239 -3.40 -11.88 11.85
CA PHE A 239 -3.68 -11.95 13.29
C PHE A 239 -3.52 -13.39 13.81
N PRO A 240 -2.32 -13.84 14.21
CA PRO A 240 -2.22 -15.07 15.00
C PRO A 240 -2.77 -14.75 16.40
N VAL A 241 -4.09 -14.88 16.56
CA VAL A 241 -4.82 -14.63 17.82
C VAL A 241 -4.14 -15.39 18.97
N ALA A 242 -3.72 -16.63 18.73
CA ALA A 242 -3.02 -17.48 19.70
C ALA A 242 -1.66 -16.92 20.16
N MET A 243 -0.85 -16.36 19.25
CA MET A 243 0.46 -15.79 19.63
C MET A 243 0.31 -14.45 20.37
N SER A 244 -0.83 -13.79 20.22
CA SER A 244 -1.18 -12.61 21.02
C SER A 244 -1.64 -13.01 22.42
N GLU A 245 -2.41 -14.10 22.57
CA GLU A 245 -2.94 -14.54 23.87
C GLU A 245 -1.82 -14.98 24.81
N ASP A 246 -0.87 -15.80 24.34
CA ASP A 246 0.26 -16.25 25.18
C ASP A 246 1.20 -15.09 25.57
N ARG A 247 1.45 -14.15 24.65
CA ARG A 247 2.25 -12.95 24.95
C ARG A 247 1.52 -12.00 25.87
N ILE A 248 0.21 -11.81 25.70
CA ILE A 248 -0.63 -10.98 26.58
C ILE A 248 -0.67 -11.61 27.97
N ALA A 249 -0.81 -12.94 28.09
CA ALA A 249 -0.77 -13.65 29.35
C ALA A 249 0.60 -13.52 30.02
N ALA A 250 1.70 -13.67 29.28
CA ALA A 250 3.05 -13.50 29.80
C ALA A 250 3.34 -12.06 30.25
N LEU A 251 2.93 -11.05 29.46
CA LEU A 251 3.06 -9.64 29.83
C LEU A 251 2.17 -9.28 31.02
N ALA A 252 0.95 -9.83 31.10
CA ALA A 252 0.06 -9.64 32.24
C ALA A 252 0.69 -10.22 33.52
N ALA A 253 1.25 -11.43 33.45
CA ALA A 253 1.96 -12.05 34.56
C ALA A 253 3.22 -11.26 34.97
N GLU A 254 3.97 -10.69 34.02
CA GLU A 254 5.14 -9.86 34.29
C GLU A 254 4.76 -8.51 34.94
N ILE A 255 3.66 -7.89 34.51
CA ILE A 255 3.12 -6.67 35.11
C ILE A 255 2.65 -6.95 36.54
N GLU A 256 1.92 -8.05 36.76
CA GLU A 256 1.43 -8.48 38.07
C GLU A 256 2.58 -8.82 39.02
N ALA A 257 3.60 -9.55 38.53
CA ALA A 257 4.81 -9.86 39.29
C ALA A 257 5.68 -8.64 39.61
N SER A 258 5.66 -7.60 38.76
CA SER A 258 6.45 -6.39 39.00
C SER A 258 5.90 -5.50 40.11
N GLY A 259 4.68 -5.75 40.61
CA GLY A 259 4.01 -4.95 41.64
C GLY A 259 3.77 -3.48 41.23
N LYS A 260 4.01 -3.12 39.96
CA LYS A 260 3.78 -1.76 39.46
C LYS A 260 2.30 -1.57 39.21
N ASN A 261 1.67 -0.75 40.03
CA ASN A 261 0.33 -0.21 39.76
C ASN A 261 0.35 0.60 38.45
N CYS A 262 0.00 -0.04 37.33
CA CYS A 262 -0.17 0.60 36.02
C CYS A 262 -1.39 1.54 35.94
N SER A 263 -2.01 1.88 37.07
CA SER A 263 -3.07 2.88 37.18
C SER A 263 -2.60 4.31 36.87
N VAL A 264 -1.29 4.55 36.79
CA VAL A 264 -0.72 5.88 36.50
C VAL A 264 -0.73 6.22 35.00
N PHE A 265 -0.68 5.24 34.08
CA PHE A 265 -0.63 5.54 32.64
C PHE A 265 -2.00 5.59 31.93
N HIS A 266 -3.06 5.10 32.57
CA HIS A 266 -4.44 5.25 32.06
C HIS A 266 -5.13 6.55 32.51
N ARG A 267 -4.51 7.35 33.39
CA ARG A 267 -5.14 8.55 33.99
C ARG A 267 -4.97 9.85 33.20
N SER A 268 -4.62 9.80 31.92
CA SER A 268 -4.69 10.95 31.00
C SER A 268 -5.68 10.75 29.84
N PHE A 269 -6.42 9.64 29.81
CA PHE A 269 -7.61 9.48 28.96
C PHE A 269 -8.87 9.52 29.84
N GLN A 270 -9.23 10.73 30.32
CA GLN A 270 -10.56 10.96 30.87
C GLN A 270 -11.57 10.91 29.69
N PRO A 271 -12.58 10.02 29.72
CA PRO A 271 -13.63 9.97 28.70
C PRO A 271 -14.52 11.22 28.66
N ASP A 272 -14.48 12.03 29.72
CA ASP A 272 -15.42 13.14 29.93
C ASP A 272 -15.03 14.45 29.22
N SER A 273 -13.92 14.49 28.49
CA SER A 273 -13.46 15.71 27.78
C SER A 273 -13.67 15.68 26.26
N PHE A 274 -14.52 14.81 25.73
CA PHE A 274 -14.95 14.89 24.33
C PHE A 274 -16.20 15.78 24.18
N PRO A 275 -16.09 17.02 23.65
CA PRO A 275 -17.24 17.83 23.29
C PRO A 275 -17.72 17.37 21.90
N PHE A 276 -18.34 16.19 21.83
CA PHE A 276 -19.13 15.79 20.67
C PHE A 276 -20.45 15.19 21.15
N ARG A 277 -21.23 16.02 21.85
CA ARG A 277 -22.68 16.01 21.74
C ARG A 277 -23.07 17.27 20.98
N GLU A 278 -23.26 17.10 19.67
CA GLU A 278 -24.26 17.72 18.80
C GLU A 278 -23.98 17.30 17.34
#